data_AF-A0A6C0AJF2-F1
#
_entry.id   AF-A0A6C0AJF2-F1
#
_cell.length_a   1.000
_cell.length_b   1.000
_cell.length_c   1.000
_cell.angle_alpha   90.00
_cell.angle_beta   90.00
_cell.angle_gamma   90.00
#
_symmetry.space_group_name_H-M   'P 1'
#
loop_
_entity.id
_entity.type
_entity.pdbx_description
1 polymer ?
#
loop_
_entity_poly.entity_id
_entity_poly.type
_entity_poly.pdbx_seq_one_letter_code
_entity_poly.pdbx_strand_id
1 'polypeptide(L)'
;MSAEILHVLLILRNQVKLYHWQTFSFGRHKATDDLVTSLDTNIDKFTEAYMGRYGRPKFTTALGKLQIYDATDARAPKLLTDAVSWLTKRLPKLLKKEDTDLLNIRDEILGDIQQARFLFTLH
;
A
#
# COMPACT_ATOMS: atom_id res chain seq x y z
N MET A 1 16.71 12.11 -2.61
CA MET A 1 15.64 11.15 -2.93
C MET A 1 15.25 10.40 -1.69
N SER A 2 14.00 10.53 -1.26
CA SER A 2 13.56 9.90 -0.03
C SER A 2 13.18 8.44 -0.28
N ALA A 3 13.54 7.55 0.65
CA ALA A 3 13.01 6.18 0.71
C ALA A 3 11.60 6.12 1.33
N GLU A 4 11.01 7.27 1.68
CA GLU A 4 9.69 7.40 2.31
C GLU A 4 8.59 6.65 1.54
N ILE A 5 8.57 6.78 0.20
CA ILE A 5 7.55 6.13 -0.63
C ILE A 5 7.61 4.61 -0.44
N LEU A 6 8.80 4.02 -0.63
CA LEU A 6 9.01 2.58 -0.52
C LEU A 6 8.72 2.09 0.89
N HIS A 7 9.15 2.84 1.91
CA HIS A 7 8.90 2.51 3.31
C HIS A 7 7.38 2.44 3.61
N VAL A 8 6.60 3.42 3.16
CA VAL A 8 5.14 3.41 3.39
C VAL A 8 4.44 2.30 2.61
N LEU A 9 4.83 2.06 1.35
CA LEU A 9 4.26 0.98 0.54
C LEU A 9 4.55 -0.40 1.18
N LEU A 10 5.77 -0.61 1.68
CA LEU A 10 6.13 -1.84 2.40
C LEU A 10 5.35 -1.99 3.72
N ILE A 11 5.14 -0.91 4.48
CA ILE A 11 4.28 -0.95 5.68
C ILE A 11 2.85 -1.33 5.29
N LEU A 12 2.27 -0.69 4.28
CA LEU A 12 0.91 -0.97 3.81
C LEU A 12 0.74 -2.46 3.49
N ARG A 13 1.58 -3.01 2.61
CA ARG A 13 1.52 -4.42 2.21
C ARG A 13 1.62 -5.35 3.41
N ASN A 14 2.60 -5.14 4.27
CA ASN A 14 2.82 -6.01 5.43
C ASN A 14 1.70 -5.90 6.48
N GLN A 15 1.16 -4.70 6.68
CA GLN A 15 0.05 -4.48 7.60
C GLN A 15 -1.24 -5.14 7.10
N VAL A 16 -1.49 -5.14 5.79
CA VAL A 16 -2.61 -5.89 5.18
C VAL A 16 -2.38 -7.41 5.34
N LYS A 17 -1.17 -7.93 5.11
CA LYS A 17 -0.90 -9.37 5.26
C LYS A 17 -1.01 -9.83 6.73
N LEU A 18 -0.58 -8.99 7.67
CA LEU A 18 -0.79 -9.27 9.10
C LEU A 18 -2.29 -9.35 9.41
N TYR A 19 -3.08 -8.37 8.94
CA TYR A 19 -4.52 -8.40 9.15
C TYR A 19 -5.21 -9.61 8.50
N HIS A 20 -4.78 -10.00 7.30
CA HIS A 20 -5.25 -11.21 6.62
C HIS A 20 -5.15 -12.47 7.50
N TRP A 21 -4.07 -12.60 8.28
CA TRP A 21 -3.91 -13.72 9.21
C TRP A 21 -4.73 -13.58 10.50
N GLN A 22 -5.13 -12.37 10.87
CA GLN A 22 -5.79 -12.08 12.15
C GLN A 22 -7.31 -12.00 12.06
N THR A 23 -7.88 -11.84 10.86
CA THR A 23 -9.34 -11.84 10.68
C THR A 23 -9.92 -13.25 10.79
N PHE A 24 -11.06 -13.37 11.46
CA PHE A 24 -11.87 -14.60 11.47
C PHE A 24 -12.94 -14.62 10.37
N SER A 25 -13.13 -13.51 9.64
CA SER A 25 -14.06 -13.44 8.52
C SER A 25 -13.44 -14.02 7.26
N PHE A 26 -14.04 -15.09 6.72
CA PHE A 26 -13.56 -15.72 5.49
C PHE A 26 -13.54 -14.76 4.29
N GLY A 27 -14.60 -13.96 4.13
CA GLY A 27 -14.69 -12.96 3.06
C GLY A 27 -13.57 -11.93 3.14
N ARG A 28 -13.26 -11.45 4.35
CA ARG A 28 -12.14 -10.53 4.56
C ARG A 28 -10.79 -11.19 4.39
N HIS A 29 -10.62 -12.43 4.85
CA HIS A 29 -9.41 -13.21 4.65
C HIS A 29 -9.09 -13.35 3.16
N LYS A 30 -10.08 -13.74 2.33
CA LYS A 30 -9.91 -13.82 0.87
C LYS A 30 -9.67 -12.46 0.22
N ALA A 31 -10.47 -11.45 0.56
CA ALA A 31 -10.30 -10.10 0.00
C ALA A 31 -8.92 -9.51 0.28
N THR A 32 -8.37 -9.75 1.48
CA THR A 32 -7.03 -9.27 1.86
C THR A 32 -5.91 -10.12 1.30
N ASP A 33 -6.13 -11.41 1.04
CA ASP A 33 -5.18 -12.26 0.35
C ASP A 33 -4.96 -11.76 -1.08
N ASP A 34 -6.06 -11.57 -1.80
CA ASP A 34 -6.04 -11.07 -3.18
C ASP A 34 -5.45 -9.64 -3.23
N LEU A 35 -5.81 -8.79 -2.26
CA LEU A 35 -5.22 -7.45 -2.14
C LEU A 35 -3.69 -7.50 -1.93
N VAL A 36 -3.16 -8.42 -1.11
CA VAL A 36 -1.71 -8.53 -0.91
C VAL A 36 -1.01 -8.93 -2.21
N THR A 37 -1.59 -9.83 -3.00
CA THR A 37 -1.05 -10.21 -4.30
C THR A 37 -1.00 -9.03 -5.28
N SER A 38 -2.08 -8.25 -5.37
CA SER A 38 -2.09 -7.05 -6.22
C SER A 38 -1.12 -5.98 -5.72
N LEU A 39 -1.06 -5.76 -4.40
CA LEU A 39 -0.11 -4.83 -3.78
C LEU A 39 1.33 -5.23 -4.08
N ASP A 40 1.70 -6.51 -3.93
CA ASP A 40 3.06 -6.96 -4.24
C ASP A 40 3.43 -6.64 -5.69
N THR A 41 2.55 -6.99 -6.63
CA THR A 41 2.78 -6.78 -8.05
C THR A 41 2.91 -5.29 -8.39
N ASN A 42 1.99 -4.46 -7.91
CA ASN A 42 1.96 -3.04 -8.24
C ASN A 42 3.03 -2.25 -7.49
N ILE A 43 3.37 -2.61 -6.25
CA ILE A 43 4.46 -1.96 -5.49
C ILE A 43 5.81 -2.26 -6.12
N ASP A 44 6.05 -3.49 -6.58
CA ASP A 44 7.29 -3.85 -7.26
C ASP A 44 7.44 -3.05 -8.56
N LYS A 45 6.41 -3.08 -9.42
CA LYS A 45 6.38 -2.27 -10.66
C LYS A 45 6.58 -0.78 -10.40
N PHE A 46 5.92 -0.23 -9.38
CA PHE A 46 6.11 1.17 -8.97
C PHE A 46 7.57 1.43 -8.57
N THR A 47 8.12 0.55 -7.73
CA THR A 47 9.46 0.70 -7.15
C THR A 47 10.52 0.64 -8.24
N GLU A 48 10.43 -0.32 -9.16
CA GLU A 48 11.36 -0.45 -10.27
C GLU A 48 11.27 0.73 -11.25
N ALA A 49 10.06 1.18 -11.59
CA ALA A 49 9.87 2.39 -12.42
C ALA A 49 10.44 3.64 -11.74
N TYR A 50 10.16 3.81 -10.44
CA TYR A 50 10.69 4.92 -9.65
C TYR A 50 12.21 4.88 -9.61
N MET A 51 12.81 3.73 -9.26
CA MET A 51 14.26 3.58 -9.23
C MET A 51 14.91 3.71 -10.62
N GLY A 52 14.24 3.29 -11.69
CA GLY A 52 14.73 3.45 -13.06
C GLY A 52 14.85 4.91 -13.47
N ARG A 53 13.87 5.74 -13.07
CA ARG A 53 13.86 7.19 -13.36
C ARG A 53 14.80 7.99 -12.47
N TYR A 54 14.82 7.63 -11.19
CA TYR A 54 15.32 8.50 -10.13
C TYR A 54 16.59 7.94 -9.47
N GLY A 55 16.93 6.67 -9.72
CA GLY A 55 18.03 5.97 -9.08
C GLY A 55 17.61 5.34 -7.75
N ARG A 56 18.57 4.67 -7.09
CA ARG A 56 18.30 3.91 -5.86
C ARG A 56 18.23 4.84 -4.64
N PRO A 57 17.09 4.95 -3.93
CA PRO A 57 17.01 5.73 -2.70
C PRO A 57 17.84 5.06 -1.59
N LYS A 58 18.42 5.86 -0.70
CA LYS A 58 19.11 5.37 0.50
C LYS A 58 18.14 5.32 1.68
N PHE A 59 18.07 4.17 2.34
CA PHE A 59 17.35 4.02 3.59
C PHE A 59 18.15 4.63 4.74
N THR A 60 17.52 5.52 5.51
CA THR A 60 18.09 6.06 6.74
C THR A 60 17.77 5.14 7.93
N THR A 61 18.39 5.35 9.08
CA THR A 61 18.07 4.59 10.31
C THR A 61 16.58 4.63 10.67
N ALA A 62 15.90 5.75 10.40
CA ALA A 62 14.47 5.90 10.65
C ALA A 62 13.60 5.12 9.66
N LEU A 63 14.03 5.02 8.40
CA LEU A 63 13.27 4.35 7.34
C LEU A 63 13.68 2.88 7.14
N GLY A 64 14.81 2.45 7.70
CA GLY A 64 15.35 1.09 7.59
C GLY A 64 14.72 0.08 8.54
N LYS A 65 13.58 0.41 9.15
CA LYS A 65 12.80 -0.47 10.04
C LYS A 65 11.34 -0.38 9.66
N LEU A 66 10.59 -1.47 9.70
CA LEU A 66 9.14 -1.46 9.50
C LEU A 66 8.45 -1.65 10.86
N GLN A 67 7.53 -0.76 11.18
CA GLN A 67 6.67 -0.90 12.35
C GLN A 67 5.27 -1.28 11.88
N ILE A 68 4.81 -2.45 12.31
CA ILE A 68 3.45 -2.95 12.05
C ILE A 68 2.78 -3.20 13.40
N TYR A 69 1.46 -3.10 13.42
CA TYR A 69 0.63 -3.16 14.63
C TYR A 69 -0.42 -4.24 14.52
N ASP A 70 -0.87 -4.72 15.67
CA ASP A 70 -1.99 -5.66 15.74
C ASP A 70 -3.26 -5.08 15.08
N ALA A 71 -3.86 -5.88 14.19
CA ALA A 71 -4.99 -5.49 13.36
C ALA A 71 -6.23 -6.33 13.64
N THR A 72 -7.36 -5.64 13.81
CA THR A 72 -8.66 -6.26 14.07
C THR A 72 -9.65 -5.88 12.98
N ASP A 73 -10.76 -6.61 12.89
CA ASP A 73 -11.84 -6.29 11.94
C ASP A 73 -12.40 -4.86 12.13
N ALA A 74 -12.33 -4.30 13.34
CA ALA A 74 -12.71 -2.92 13.61
C ALA A 74 -11.68 -1.90 13.11
N ARG A 75 -10.39 -2.26 13.07
CA ARG A 75 -9.29 -1.36 12.67
C ARG A 75 -8.95 -1.45 11.18
N ALA A 76 -9.21 -2.58 10.53
CA ALA A 76 -8.86 -2.78 9.13
C ALA A 76 -9.51 -1.76 8.16
N PRO A 77 -10.77 -1.33 8.32
CA PRO A 77 -11.33 -0.27 7.47
C PRO A 77 -10.56 1.06 7.58
N LYS A 78 -10.06 1.37 8.79
CA LYS A 78 -9.23 2.56 9.02
C LYS A 78 -7.88 2.44 8.33
N LEU A 79 -7.22 1.28 8.40
CA LEU A 79 -5.98 1.01 7.66
C LEU A 79 -6.13 1.34 6.17
N LEU A 80 -7.18 0.81 5.52
CA LEU A 80 -7.42 1.05 4.09
C LEU A 80 -7.78 2.52 3.81
N THR A 81 -8.52 3.17 4.69
CA THR A 81 -8.86 4.61 4.55
C THR A 81 -7.62 5.50 4.67
N ASP A 82 -6.73 5.19 5.61
CA ASP A 82 -5.47 5.93 5.80
C ASP A 82 -4.53 5.71 4.60
N ALA A 83 -4.49 4.50 4.03
CA ALA A 83 -3.77 4.20 2.80
C ALA A 83 -4.29 5.03 1.61
N VAL A 84 -5.61 5.06 1.39
CA VAL A 84 -6.26 5.91 0.36
C VAL A 84 -5.88 7.38 0.55
N SER A 85 -5.93 7.88 1.78
CA SER A 85 -5.57 9.27 2.09
C SER A 85 -4.10 9.56 1.76
N TRP A 86 -3.19 8.64 2.09
CA TRP A 86 -1.77 8.82 1.77
C TRP A 86 -1.50 8.80 0.26
N LEU A 87 -2.07 7.84 -0.47
CA LEU A 87 -1.93 7.70 -1.94
C LEU A 87 -2.49 8.90 -2.70
N THR A 88 -3.55 9.54 -2.18
CA THR A 88 -4.22 10.65 -2.86
C THR A 88 -3.69 12.02 -2.43
N LYS A 89 -3.17 12.17 -1.21
CA LYS A 89 -2.77 13.49 -0.66
C LYS A 89 -1.28 13.68 -0.47
N ARG A 90 -0.53 12.62 -0.09
CA ARG A 90 0.90 12.71 0.23
C ARG A 90 1.76 12.26 -0.94
N LEU A 91 1.51 11.09 -1.49
CA LEU A 91 2.31 10.53 -2.59
C LEU A 91 2.42 11.48 -3.80
N PRO A 92 1.35 12.15 -4.28
CA PRO A 92 1.46 13.05 -5.42
C PRO A 92 2.35 14.28 -5.16
N LYS A 93 2.56 14.65 -3.89
CA LYS A 93 3.47 15.75 -3.50
C LYS A 93 4.94 15.31 -3.49
N LEU A 94 5.19 14.00 -3.52
CA LEU A 94 6.53 13.41 -3.57
C LEU A 94 6.96 13.07 -5.01
N LEU A 95 6.05 13.19 -5.97
CA LEU A 95 6.25 12.92 -7.38
C LEU A 95 6.14 14.21 -8.20
N LYS A 96 6.67 14.19 -9.42
CA LYS A 96 6.45 15.26 -10.39
C LYS A 96 5.12 15.04 -11.12
N LYS A 97 4.54 16.11 -11.67
CA LYS A 97 3.28 16.00 -12.44
C LYS A 97 3.47 15.18 -13.71
N GLU A 98 4.69 15.16 -14.25
CA GLU A 98 5.08 14.44 -15.45
C GLU A 98 5.41 12.94 -15.19
N ASP A 99 5.37 12.50 -13.93
CA ASP A 99 5.53 11.08 -13.56
C ASP A 99 4.22 10.32 -13.77
N THR A 100 3.62 10.44 -14.96
CA THR A 100 2.31 9.89 -15.30
C THR A 100 2.27 8.36 -15.20
N ASP A 101 3.40 7.70 -15.47
CA ASP A 101 3.63 6.27 -15.26
C ASP A 101 3.48 5.86 -13.80
N LEU A 102 4.14 6.57 -12.88
CA LEU A 102 4.07 6.33 -11.45
C LEU A 102 2.68 6.68 -10.89
N LEU A 103 2.09 7.77 -11.36
CA LEU A 103 0.73 8.17 -10.97
C LEU A 103 -0.32 7.14 -11.43
N ASN A 104 -0.16 6.55 -12.61
CA ASN A 104 -1.02 5.48 -13.09
C ASN A 104 -0.92 4.24 -12.19
N ILE A 105 0.29 3.76 -11.88
CA ILE A 105 0.47 2.59 -11.00
C ILE A 105 -0.10 2.87 -9.60
N ARG A 106 0.06 4.10 -9.09
CA ARG A 106 -0.58 4.54 -7.86
C ARG A 106 -2.11 4.42 -7.96
N ASP A 107 -2.71 4.77 -9.08
CA ASP A 107 -4.15 4.69 -9.29
C ASP A 107 -4.65 3.24 -9.40
N GLU A 108 -3.84 2.32 -9.94
CA GLU A 108 -4.11 0.87 -9.87
C GLU A 108 -4.13 0.37 -8.41
N ILE A 109 -3.11 0.72 -7.61
CA ILE A 109 -3.07 0.40 -6.16
C ILE A 109 -4.30 0.97 -5.45
N LEU A 110 -4.69 2.20 -5.78
CA LEU A 110 -5.89 2.82 -5.23
C LEU A 110 -7.15 2.02 -5.61
N GLY A 111 -7.26 1.58 -6.86
CA GLY A 111 -8.34 0.72 -7.33
C GLY A 111 -8.45 -0.58 -6.54
N ASP A 112 -7.33 -1.29 -6.35
CA ASP A 112 -7.26 -2.53 -5.57
C ASP A 112 -7.78 -2.32 -4.13
N ILE A 113 -7.35 -1.22 -3.48
CA ILE A 113 -7.78 -0.90 -2.12
C ILE A 113 -9.29 -0.59 -2.08
N GLN A 114 -9.81 0.14 -3.06
CA GLN A 114 -11.25 0.44 -3.13
C GLN A 114 -12.08 -0.83 -3.34
N GLN A 115 -11.61 -1.76 -4.17
CA GLN A 115 -12.24 -3.06 -4.34
C GLN A 115 -12.25 -3.84 -3.01
N ALA A 116 -11.13 -3.94 -2.31
CA ALA A 116 -11.07 -4.61 -1.01
C ALA A 116 -12.02 -3.97 0.03
N ARG A 117 -12.12 -2.63 0.03
CA ARG A 117 -13.08 -1.91 0.89
C ARG A 117 -14.52 -2.29 0.58
N PHE A 118 -14.88 -2.42 -0.70
CA PHE A 118 -16.20 -2.92 -1.09
C PHE A 118 -16.40 -4.37 -0.64
N LEU A 119 -15.43 -5.25 -0.85
CA LEU A 119 -15.52 -6.65 -0.43
C LEU A 119 -15.71 -6.80 1.09
N PHE A 120 -15.17 -5.89 1.91
CA PHE A 120 -15.41 -5.88 3.37
C PHE A 120 -16.86 -5.58 3.77
N THR A 121 -17.68 -5.07 2.84
CA THR A 121 -19.12 -4.80 3.05
C THR A 121 -20.00 -6.00 2.69
N LEU A 122 -19.44 -7.01 2.04
CA LEU A 122 -20.16 -8.23 1.70
C LEU A 122 -20.16 -9.14 2.94
N HIS A 123 -21.36 -9.50 3.39
CA HIS A 123 -21.60 -10.38 4.53
C HIS A 123 -21.74 -11.84 4.08
#